data_AF-A0A0B5ALX5-F1
#
_entry.id   AF-A0A0B5ALX5-F1
#
_cell.length_a   1.000
_cell.length_b   1.000
_cell.length_c   1.000
_cell.angle_alpha   90.00
_cell.angle_beta   90.00
_cell.angle_gamma   90.00
#
_symmetry.space_group_name_H-M   'P 1'
#
loop_
_entity.id
_entity.type
_entity.pdbx_description
1 polymer ?
#
loop_
_entity_poly.entity_id
_entity_poly.type
_entity_poly.pdbx_seq_one_letter_code
_entity_poly.pdbx_strand_id
1 'polypeptide(L)' 'MLTGIILCLLCSVIFIYQMRKDHINRNVVILFFALAGMIAGAWFIFDAVIIRLI' A
#
# COMPACT_ATOMS: atom_id res chain seq x y z
N MET A 1 -2.01 14.13 -2.51
CA MET A 1 -2.32 13.27 -3.69
C MET A 1 -1.12 12.45 -4.15
N LEU A 2 -0.08 13.07 -4.72
CA LEU A 2 1.06 12.34 -5.34
C LEU A 2 1.73 11.35 -4.37
N THR A 3 1.97 11.78 -3.14
CA THR A 3 2.60 10.97 -2.08
C THR A 3 1.79 9.72 -1.73
N GLY A 4 0.45 9.82 -1.66
CA GLY A 4 -0.44 8.69 -1.39
C GLY A 4 -0.45 7.67 -2.54
N ILE A 5 -0.43 8.16 -3.78
CA ILE A 5 -0.35 7.30 -4.98
C ILE A 5 0.99 6.56 -5.03
N ILE A 6 2.10 7.27 -4.79
CA ILE A 6 3.44 6.67 -4.75
C ILE A 6 3.52 5.60 -3.65
N LEU A 7 2.99 5.90 -2.45
CA LEU A 7 2.96 4.95 -1.33
C LEU A 7 2.15 3.70 -1.68
N CYS A 8 0.94 3.87 -2.24
CA CYS A 8 0.12 2.75 -2.69
C CYS A 8 0.83 1.87 -3.72
N LEU A 9 1.48 2.48 -4.72
CA LEU A 9 2.20 1.75 -5.76
C LEU A 9 3.38 0.95 -5.18
N LEU A 10 4.21 1.58 -4.36
CA LEU A 10 5.35 0.91 -3.72
C LEU A 10 4.89 -0.25 -2.83
N CYS A 11 3.89 -0.03 -1.99
CA CYS A 11 3.36 -1.07 -1.11
C CYS A 11 2.68 -2.19 -1.91
N SER A 12 2.00 -1.89 -3.02
CA SER A 12 1.41 -2.90 -3.91
C SER A 12 2.47 -3.80 -4.56
N VAL A 13 3.58 -3.22 -5.02
CA VAL A 13 4.70 -3.98 -5.60
C VAL A 13 5.31 -4.91 -4.56
N ILE A 14 5.57 -4.41 -3.34
CA ILE A 14 6.12 -5.21 -2.23
C ILE A 14 5.16 -6.34 -1.84
N PHE A 15 3.86 -6.04 -1.78
CA PHE A 15 2.83 -7.02 -1.46
C PHE A 15 2.78 -8.14 -2.50
N ILE A 16 2.73 -7.79 -3.80
CA ILE A 16 2.73 -8.76 -4.90
C ILE A 16 4.02 -9.59 -4.89
N TYR A 17 5.16 -8.96 -4.67
CA TYR A 17 6.45 -9.65 -4.59
C TYR A 17 6.47 -10.68 -3.45
N GLN A 18 5.92 -10.34 -2.27
CA GLN A 18 5.83 -11.28 -1.16
C GLN A 18 4.79 -12.38 -1.37
N MET A 19 3.70 -12.11 -2.07
CA MET A 19 2.68 -13.11 -2.41
C MET A 19 3.19 -14.13 -3.42
N ARG A 20 4.16 -13.76 -4.27
CA ARG A 20 4.84 -14.68 -5.20
C ARG A 20 5.80 -15.65 -4.51
N LYS A 21 6.17 -15.42 -3.25
CA LYS A 21 7.06 -16.33 -2.51
C LYS A 21 6.26 -17.49 -1.91
N ASP A 22 6.91 -18.66 -1.87
CA ASP A 22 6.42 -19.82 -1.13
C ASP A 22 6.13 -19.46 0.33
N HIS A 23 5.12 -20.12 0.91
CA HIS A 23 4.64 -19.83 2.27
C HIS A 23 5.77 -19.83 3.32
N ILE A 24 6.76 -20.72 3.18
CA ILE A 24 7.90 -20.84 4.10
C ILE A 24 8.86 -19.64 4.00
N ASN A 25 9.02 -19.07 2.80
CA ASN A 25 9.92 -17.95 2.55
C ASN A 25 9.22 -16.58 2.64
N ARG A 26 7.93 -16.58 3.00
CA ARG A 26 7.12 -15.38 3.09
C ARG A 26 7.39 -14.69 4.42
N ASN A 27 8.00 -13.51 4.36
CA ASN A 27 8.07 -12.63 5.49
C ASN A 27 6.70 -11.96 5.72
N VAL A 28 5.98 -12.45 6.73
CA VAL A 28 4.64 -11.97 7.11
C VAL A 28 4.67 -10.54 7.62
N VAL A 29 5.77 -10.12 8.27
CA VAL A 29 5.94 -8.75 8.78
C VAL A 29 5.96 -7.76 7.62
N ILE A 30 6.71 -8.05 6.56
CA ILE A 30 6.74 -7.22 5.34
C ILE A 30 5.37 -7.17 4.68
N LEU A 31 4.66 -8.31 4.64
CA LEU A 31 3.30 -8.38 4.09
C LEU A 31 2.32 -7.48 4.86
N PHE A 32 2.39 -7.49 6.19
CA PHE A 32 1.56 -6.68 7.06
C PHE A 32 1.85 -5.19 6.88
N PHE A 33 3.12 -4.78 6.87
CA PHE A 33 3.49 -3.39 6.62
C PHE A 33 3.11 -2.91 5.23
N ALA A 34 3.24 -3.76 4.21
CA ALA A 34 2.78 -3.44 2.86
C ALA A 34 1.26 -3.20 2.84
N LEU A 35 0.49 -4.03 3.55
CA LEU A 35 -0.96 -3.88 3.62
C LEU A 35 -1.38 -2.61 4.39
N ALA A 36 -0.76 -2.33 5.53
CA ALA A 36 -0.96 -1.10 6.28
C ALA A 36 -0.58 0.15 5.44
N GLY A 37 0.51 0.09 4.70
CA GLY A 37 0.96 1.16 3.81
C GLY A 37 0.01 1.41 2.63
N MET A 38 -0.59 0.35 2.06
CA MET A 38 -1.65 0.49 1.04
C MET A 38 -2.90 1.18 1.61
N ILE A 39 -3.33 0.83 2.82
CA ILE A 39 -4.48 1.47 3.48
C ILE A 39 -4.19 2.95 3.76
N ALA A 40 -3.00 3.27 4.29
CA ALA A 40 -2.59 4.64 4.54
C ALA A 40 -2.49 5.46 3.23
N GLY A 41 -1.93 4.87 2.17
CA GLY A 41 -1.86 5.52 0.86
C GLY A 41 -3.25 5.79 0.29
N ALA A 42 -4.18 4.84 0.42
CA ALA A 42 -5.57 5.00 0.01
C ALA A 42 -6.25 6.12 0.79
N TRP A 43 -6.05 6.21 2.10
CA TRP A 43 -6.53 7.33 2.91
C TRP A 43 -6.08 8.66 2.33
N PHE A 44 -4.78 8.86 2.10
CA PHE A 44 -4.26 10.12 1.53
C PHE A 44 -4.82 10.46 0.15
N ILE A 45 -5.19 9.44 -0.64
CA ILE A 45 -5.85 9.64 -1.92
C ILE A 45 -7.29 10.10 -1.69
N PHE A 46 -8.06 9.38 -0.87
CA PHE A 46 -9.46 9.70 -0.59
C PHE A 46 -9.63 11.05 0.09
N ASP A 47 -8.82 11.35 1.11
CA ASP A 47 -8.81 12.64 1.80
C ASP A 47 -8.59 13.79 0.81
N ALA A 48 -7.60 13.66 -0.06
CA ALA A 48 -7.32 14.67 -1.06
C ALA A 48 -8.39 14.75 -2.17
N VAL A 49 -9.08 13.65 -2.51
CA VAL A 49 -10.22 13.67 -3.43
C VAL A 49 -11.41 14.39 -2.79
N ILE A 50 -11.73 14.08 -1.53
CA ILE A 50 -12.84 14.69 -0.79
C ILE A 50 -12.61 16.19 -0.61
N ILE A 51 -11.41 16.61 -0.20
CA ILE A 51 -11.05 18.03 -0.03
C ILE A 51 -11.15 18.79 -1.36
N ARG A 52 -10.93 18.14 -2.50
CA ARG A 52 -11.04 18.78 -3.82
C ARG A 52 -12.47 18.81 -4.37
N LEU A 53 -13.36 17.99 -3.80
CA LEU A 53 -14.75 17.85 -4.23
C LEU A 53 -15.69 18.82 -3.47
N ILE A 54 -15.29 19.22 -2.25
CA ILE A 54 -15.92 20.25 -1.41
C ILE A 54 -15.42 21.63 -1.83
#